data_AF-A0A0B1SCI6-F1
#
_entry.id   AF-A0A0B1SCI6-F1
#
_cell.length_a   1.000
_cell.length_b   1.000
_cell.length_c   1.000
_cell.angle_alpha   90.00
_cell.angle_beta   90.00
_cell.angle_gamma   90.00
#
_symmetry.space_group_name_H-M   'P 1'
#
loop_
_entity.id
_entity.type
_entity.pdbx_description
1 polymer ?
#
loop_
_entity_poly.entity_id
_entity_poly.type
_entity_poly.pdbx_seq_one_letter_code
_entity_poly.pdbx_strand_id
1 'polypeptide(L)'
;MDRLYHLIEAVISVNRTPVALHKSEEARTRLRCELAPRLAAGRLTMATRQLLWQCCEQASVGNYRGAVATCGQMVRSGGDFVEVSAFVPALKSFFMLAQSTFAR
;
A
#
# COMPACT_ATOMS: atom_id res chain seq x y z
N MET A 1 -0.62 1.50 -10.68
CA MET A 1 -1.10 0.35 -9.89
C MET A 1 -0.22 -0.87 -10.11
N ASP A 2 0.25 -1.09 -11.34
CA ASP A 2 1.16 -2.19 -11.73
C ASP A 2 2.41 -2.30 -10.86
N ARG A 3 3.00 -1.16 -10.47
CA ARG A 3 4.18 -1.13 -9.59
C ARG A 3 3.95 -1.75 -8.21
N LEU A 4 2.77 -1.56 -7.62
CA LEU A 4 2.42 -2.19 -6.34
C LEU A 4 2.23 -3.70 -6.50
N TYR A 5 1.64 -4.15 -7.61
CA TYR A 5 1.51 -5.58 -7.91
C TYR A 5 2.86 -6.24 -8.15
N HIS A 6 3.78 -5.58 -8.88
CA HIS A 6 5.16 -6.06 -9.04
C HIS A 6 5.89 -6.15 -7.69
N LEU A 7 5.72 -5.16 -6.81
CA LEU A 7 6.32 -5.20 -5.48
C LEU A 7 5.76 -6.35 -4.64
N ILE A 8 4.45 -6.61 -4.71
CA ILE A 8 3.80 -7.75 -4.06
C ILE A 8 4.42 -9.08 -4.53
N GLU A 9 4.60 -9.24 -5.84
CA GLU A 9 5.22 -10.44 -6.41
C GLU A 9 6.69 -10.57 -6.00
N ALA A 10 7.44 -9.46 -5.96
CA ALA A 10 8.81 -9.45 -5.49
C ALA A 10 8.91 -9.87 -4.00
N VAL A 11 8.04 -9.35 -3.13
CA VAL A 11 8.00 -9.74 -1.71
C VAL A 11 7.64 -11.21 -1.55
N ILE A 12 6.66 -11.71 -2.29
CA ILE A 12 6.27 -13.14 -2.26
C ILE A 12 7.42 -14.04 -2.75
N SER A 13 8.15 -13.60 -3.78
CA SER A 13 9.29 -14.33 -4.33
C SER A 13 10.43 -14.47 -3.31
N VAL A 14 10.72 -13.41 -2.55
CA VAL A 14 11.82 -13.37 -1.56
C VAL A 14 11.39 -13.96 -0.21
N ASN A 15 10.15 -13.72 0.22
CA ASN A 15 9.62 -14.12 1.52
C ASN A 15 8.38 -15.01 1.38
N ARG A 16 8.64 -16.33 1.35
CA ARG A 16 7.61 -17.38 1.23
C ARG A 16 7.01 -17.82 2.56
N THR A 17 7.19 -17.04 3.63
CA THR A 17 6.54 -17.38 4.90
C THR A 17 5.02 -17.26 4.75
N PRO A 18 4.23 -18.12 5.42
CA PRO A 18 2.77 -18.12 5.29
C PRO A 18 2.17 -16.76 5.72
N VAL A 19 2.79 -16.07 6.68
CA VAL A 19 2.38 -14.73 7.12
C VAL A 19 2.64 -13.69 6.03
N ALA A 20 3.78 -13.77 5.33
CA ALA A 20 4.13 -12.86 4.25
C ALA A 20 3.19 -13.04 3.05
N LEU A 21 2.89 -14.28 2.68
CA LEU A 21 1.93 -14.63 1.65
C LEU A 21 0.54 -14.08 1.98
N HIS A 22 0.04 -14.33 3.19
CA HIS A 22 -1.27 -13.85 3.62
C HIS A 22 -1.38 -12.32 3.57
N LYS A 23 -0.41 -11.60 4.14
CA LYS A 23 -0.39 -10.12 4.11
C LYS A 23 -0.28 -9.56 2.69
N SER A 24 0.46 -10.23 1.82
CA SER A 24 0.64 -9.81 0.43
C SER A 24 -0.62 -10.03 -0.40
N GLU A 25 -1.30 -11.16 -0.22
CA GLU A 25 -2.61 -11.44 -0.85
C GLU A 25 -3.73 -10.55 -0.29
N GLU A 26 -3.71 -10.25 1.01
CA GLU A 26 -4.64 -9.30 1.61
C GLU A 26 -4.45 -7.89 1.01
N ALA A 27 -3.20 -7.42 0.92
CA ALA A 27 -2.89 -6.14 0.28
C ALA A 27 -3.32 -6.11 -1.20
N ARG A 28 -3.04 -7.17 -1.95
CA ARG A 28 -3.47 -7.35 -3.35
C ARG A 28 -4.99 -7.27 -3.47
N THR A 29 -5.72 -7.95 -2.59
CA THR A 29 -7.18 -7.97 -2.57
C THR A 29 -7.75 -6.60 -2.26
N ARG A 30 -7.23 -5.91 -1.23
CA ARG A 30 -7.67 -4.55 -0.88
C ARG A 30 -7.35 -3.54 -1.99
N LEU A 31 -6.21 -3.67 -2.67
CA LEU A 31 -5.89 -2.83 -3.83
C LEU A 31 -6.87 -3.02 -4.99
N ARG A 32 -7.27 -4.27 -5.28
CA ARG A 32 -8.25 -4.59 -6.34
C ARG A 32 -9.67 -4.21 -5.96
N CYS A 33 -10.13 -4.60 -4.78
CA CYS A 33 -11.53 -4.51 -4.39
C CYS A 33 -11.91 -3.18 -3.77
N GLU A 34 -10.96 -2.46 -3.15
CA GLU A 34 -11.26 -1.21 -2.43
C GLU A 34 -10.64 -0.01 -3.15
N LEU A 35 -9.35 -0.07 -3.49
CA LEU A 35 -8.63 1.08 -4.04
C LEU A 35 -8.99 1.33 -5.51
N ALA A 36 -8.98 0.31 -6.36
CA ALA A 36 -9.29 0.45 -7.79
C ALA A 36 -10.70 1.03 -8.06
N PRO A 37 -11.79 0.53 -7.43
CA PRO A 37 -13.12 1.11 -7.65
C PRO A 37 -13.28 2.50 -7.02
N ARG A 38 -12.57 2.84 -5.93
CA ARG A 38 -12.60 4.20 -5.36
C ARG A 38 -11.84 5.20 -6.24
N LEU A 39 -10.72 4.79 -6.84
CA LEU A 39 -10.01 5.57 -7.86
C LEU A 39 -10.89 5.81 -9.09
N ALA A 40 -11.50 4.75 -9.63
CA ALA A 40 -12.36 4.84 -10.81
C ALA A 40 -13.62 5.68 -10.56
N ALA A 41 -14.22 5.57 -9.38
CA ALA A 41 -15.41 6.36 -8.99
C ALA A 41 -15.07 7.80 -8.55
N GLY A 42 -13.79 8.19 -8.53
CA GLY A 42 -13.37 9.51 -8.07
C GLY A 42 -13.65 9.78 -6.59
N ARG A 43 -13.92 8.74 -5.79
CA ARG A 43 -14.26 8.82 -4.36
C ARG A 43 -13.07 9.08 -3.44
N LEU A 44 -11.89 9.32 -4.02
CA LEU A 44 -10.70 9.73 -3.31
C LEU A 44 -10.50 11.23 -3.42
N THR A 45 -10.26 11.90 -2.30
CA THR A 45 -9.88 13.31 -2.28
C THR A 45 -8.54 13.51 -3.00
N MET A 46 -8.32 14.72 -3.52
CA MET A 46 -7.09 15.05 -4.25
C MET A 46 -5.83 14.82 -3.38
N ALA A 47 -5.91 15.17 -2.09
CA ALA A 47 -4.84 14.95 -1.13
C ALA A 47 -4.51 13.45 -0.96
N THR A 48 -5.52 12.59 -0.79
CA THR A 48 -5.32 11.14 -0.67
C THR A 48 -4.69 10.56 -1.94
N ARG A 49 -5.08 11.04 -3.13
CA ARG A 49 -4.48 10.58 -4.41
C ARG A 49 -3.01 10.98 -4.52
N GLN A 50 -2.66 12.22 -4.16
CA GLN A 50 -1.28 12.68 -4.16
C GLN A 50 -0.41 11.88 -3.20
N LEU A 51 -0.91 11.61 -1.99
CA LEU A 51 -0.21 10.77 -1.01
C LEU A 51 -0.09 9.31 -1.48
N LEU A 52 -1.12 8.75 -2.12
CA LEU A 52 -1.06 7.43 -2.76
C LEU A 52 0.02 7.36 -3.83
N TRP A 53 0.11 8.40 -4.68
CA TRP A 53 1.14 8.49 -5.70
C TRP A 53 2.54 8.55 -5.08
N GLN A 54 2.74 9.44 -4.11
CA GLN A 54 4.00 9.54 -3.37
C GLN A 54 4.37 8.21 -2.69
N CYS A 55 3.39 7.50 -2.11
CA CYS A 55 3.60 6.20 -1.50
C CYS A 55 4.08 5.16 -2.52
N CYS A 56 3.48 5.14 -3.72
CA CYS A 56 3.91 4.26 -4.82
C CYS A 56 5.32 4.58 -5.32
N GLU A 57 5.67 5.86 -5.43
CA GLU A 57 7.01 6.31 -5.83
C GLU A 57 8.04 5.85 -4.79
N GLN A 58 7.81 6.11 -3.50
CA GLN A 58 8.68 5.70 -2.40
C GLN A 58 8.86 4.17 -2.36
N ALA A 59 7.79 3.41 -2.57
CA ALA A 59 7.86 1.96 -2.64
C ALA A 59 8.65 1.45 -3.87
N SER A 60 8.59 2.17 -5.00
CA SER A 60 9.32 1.80 -6.23
C SER A 60 10.83 2.00 -6.10
N VAL A 61 11.27 3.00 -5.34
CA VAL A 61 12.70 3.26 -5.06
C VAL A 61 13.23 2.45 -3.87
N GLY A 62 12.44 1.53 -3.31
CA GLY A 62 12.80 0.72 -2.14
C GLY A 62 12.72 1.46 -0.81
N ASN A 63 12.20 2.70 -0.78
CA ASN A 63 12.00 3.45 0.45
C ASN A 63 10.66 3.08 1.12
N TYR A 64 10.60 1.86 1.63
CA TYR A 64 9.41 1.33 2.32
C TYR A 64 9.09 2.09 3.62
N ARG A 65 10.12 2.64 4.28
CA ARG A 65 9.95 3.46 5.49
C ARG A 65 9.19 4.75 5.18
N GLY A 66 9.56 5.41 4.07
CA GLY A 66 8.84 6.56 3.53
C GLY A 66 7.40 6.21 3.19
N ALA A 67 7.18 5.10 2.49
CA ALA A 67 5.84 4.62 2.14
C ALA A 67 4.94 4.40 3.38
N VAL A 68 5.46 3.79 4.45
CA VAL A 68 4.74 3.61 5.73
C VAL A 68 4.38 4.97 6.37
N ALA A 69 5.30 5.94 6.34
CA ALA A 69 5.06 7.27 6.86
C ALA A 69 3.96 7.99 6.06
N THR A 70 3.99 7.88 4.73
CA THR A 70 2.97 8.43 3.83
C THR A 70 1.60 7.79 4.06
N CYS A 71 1.52 6.48 4.29
CA CYS A 71 0.28 5.83 4.73
C CYS A 71 -0.25 6.42 6.05
N GLY A 72 0.62 6.73 7.00
CA GLY A 72 0.24 7.42 8.24
C GLY A 72 -0.27 8.84 8.01
N GLN A 73 0.32 9.57 7.04
CA GLN A 73 -0.18 10.89 6.63
C GLN A 73 -1.55 10.78 5.94
N MET A 74 -1.80 9.75 5.14
CA MET A 74 -3.13 9.56 4.51
C MET A 74 -4.25 9.39 5.52
N VAL A 75 -4.01 8.75 6.66
CA VAL A 75 -5.01 8.62 7.74
C VAL A 75 -5.28 9.97 8.42
N ARG A 76 -4.29 10.85 8.47
CA ARG A 76 -4.38 12.18 9.12
C ARG A 76 -4.87 13.29 8.18
N SER A 77 -4.53 13.19 6.91
CA SER A 77 -4.85 14.18 5.87
C SER A 77 -6.04 13.79 4.99
N GLY A 78 -6.46 12.52 5.04
CA GLY A 78 -7.70 12.09 4.39
C GLY A 78 -8.85 12.85 5.00
N GLY A 79 -9.61 13.57 4.17
CA GLY A 79 -10.77 14.34 4.62
C GLY A 79 -11.84 13.48 5.29
N ASP A 80 -11.80 12.15 5.05
CA ASP A 80 -12.67 11.19 5.69
C ASP A 80 -11.90 9.90 6.03
N PHE A 81 -11.91 9.47 7.30
CA PHE A 81 -11.24 8.23 7.75
C PHE A 81 -11.81 7.00 7.03
N VAL A 82 -13.08 7.05 6.62
CA VAL A 82 -13.76 5.98 5.87
C VAL A 82 -13.17 5.81 4.47
N GLU A 83 -12.63 6.88 3.88
CA GLU A 83 -12.03 6.88 2.56
C GLU A 83 -10.81 5.95 2.50
N VAL A 84 -9.98 5.98 3.55
CA VAL A 84 -8.64 5.38 3.56
C VAL A 84 -8.54 4.13 4.44
N SER A 85 -9.41 3.97 5.44
CA SER A 85 -9.38 2.85 6.39
C SER A 85 -9.56 1.48 5.75
N ALA A 86 -10.23 1.40 4.60
CA ALA A 86 -10.49 0.15 3.89
C ALA A 86 -9.23 -0.51 3.28
N PHE A 87 -8.17 0.26 2.99
CA PHE A 87 -6.99 -0.25 2.28
C PHE A 87 -5.65 0.19 2.87
N VAL A 88 -5.58 1.33 3.59
CA VAL A 88 -4.33 1.83 4.17
C VAL A 88 -3.73 0.88 5.22
N PRO A 89 -4.49 0.24 6.13
CA PRO A 89 -3.91 -0.71 7.09
C PRO A 89 -3.24 -1.91 6.42
N ALA A 90 -3.83 -2.44 5.35
CA ALA A 90 -3.27 -3.54 4.57
C ALA A 90 -2.00 -3.10 3.84
N LEU A 91 -2.02 -1.92 3.20
CA LEU A 91 -0.84 -1.32 2.56
C LEU A 91 0.30 -1.09 3.55
N LYS A 92 0.00 -0.52 4.72
CA LYS A 92 1.00 -0.27 5.76
C LYS A 92 1.62 -1.59 6.25
N SER A 93 0.81 -2.60 6.50
CA SER A 93 1.28 -3.94 6.89
C SER A 93 2.17 -4.56 5.82
N PHE A 94 1.81 -4.39 4.55
CA PHE A 94 2.61 -4.86 3.43
C PHE A 94 3.94 -4.13 3.31
N PHE A 95 3.98 -2.80 3.44
CA PHE A 95 5.25 -2.06 3.38
C PHE A 95 6.17 -2.38 4.55
N MET A 96 5.64 -2.61 5.75
CA MET A 96 6.46 -3.09 6.88
C MET A 96 7.05 -4.47 6.60
N LEU A 97 6.29 -5.36 5.95
CA LEU A 97 6.77 -6.67 5.51
C LEU A 97 7.82 -6.55 4.39
N ALA A 98 7.60 -5.69 3.41
CA ALA A 98 8.55 -5.42 2.33
C ALA A 98 9.86 -4.86 2.91
N GLN A 99 9.76 -3.93 3.86
CA GLN A 99 10.91 -3.41 4.59
C GLN A 99 11.66 -4.54 5.32
N SER A 100 10.98 -5.40 6.09
CA SER A 100 11.66 -6.48 6.81
C SER A 100 12.27 -7.53 5.86
N THR A 101 11.73 -7.64 4.65
CA THR A 101 12.18 -8.60 3.63
C THR A 101 13.39 -8.10 2.85
N PHE A 102 13.40 -6.82 2.48
CA PHE A 102 14.45 -6.20 1.65
C PHE A 102 15.50 -5.40 2.44
N ALA A 103 15.27 -5.10 3.72
CA ALA A 103 16.29 -4.47 4.59
C ALA A 103 17.28 -5.48 5.18
N ARG A 104 17.40 -6.66 4.56
CA ARG A 104 18.32 -7.74 4.94
C ARG A 104 19.42 -7.83 3.91
#